data_AF-A0A2E2VX32-F1
#
_entry.id   AF-A0A2E2VX32-F1
#
_cell.length_a   1.000
_cell.length_b   1.000
_cell.length_c   1.000
_cell.angle_alpha   90.00
_cell.angle_beta   90.00
_cell.angle_gamma   90.00
#
_symmetry.space_group_name_H-M   'P 1'
#
loop_
_entity.id
_entity.type
_entity.pdbx_description
1 polymer ?
#
loop_
_entity_poly.entity_id
_entity_poly.type
_entity_poly.pdbx_seq_one_letter_code
_entity_poly.pdbx_strand_id
1 'polypeptide(L)'
;MKISRLQLFNNNLNSSNLSPLNFKNCIPFLIISTPCGVGKYKFHKISYDKKNDIVFEYKIVDEDNSAITKIKHFIGNYYYLSALQLLYASNHKL
;
A
#
# COMPACT_ATOMS: atom_id res chain seq x y z
N MET A 1 -10.58 -0.51 -33.95
CA MET A 1 -10.29 -1.84 -33.35
C MET A 1 -10.27 -1.68 -31.84
N LYS A 2 -11.27 -2.22 -31.16
CA LYS A 2 -11.59 -1.96 -29.75
C LYS A 2 -10.94 -3.07 -28.93
N ILE A 3 -9.87 -2.77 -28.19
CA ILE A 3 -9.21 -3.78 -27.34
C ILE A 3 -10.04 -3.93 -26.07
N SER A 4 -10.91 -4.93 -26.07
CA SER A 4 -11.72 -5.36 -24.94
C SER A 4 -10.85 -6.05 -23.89
N ARG A 5 -10.91 -5.55 -22.65
CA ARG A 5 -10.52 -6.19 -21.37
C ARG A 5 -9.40 -7.24 -21.49
N LEU A 6 -8.17 -6.77 -21.29
CA LEU A 6 -7.03 -7.60 -20.91
C LEU A 6 -7.43 -8.49 -19.72
N GLN A 7 -7.30 -9.79 -19.96
CA GLN A 7 -7.34 -10.85 -18.97
C GLN A 7 -6.28 -10.55 -17.90
N LEU A 8 -6.73 -10.16 -16.71
CA LEU A 8 -5.90 -10.11 -15.51
C LEU A 8 -6.49 -11.09 -14.51
N PHE A 9 -5.63 -12.00 -14.05
CA PHE A 9 -5.83 -13.07 -13.07
C PHE A 9 -6.52 -14.35 -13.57
N ASN A 10 -5.76 -15.14 -14.34
CA ASN A 10 -5.96 -16.58 -14.38
C ASN A 10 -4.93 -17.25 -13.45
N ASN A 11 -5.27 -17.33 -12.16
CA ASN A 11 -4.74 -18.36 -11.27
C ASN A 11 -5.98 -19.07 -10.70
N ASN A 12 -6.06 -20.39 -10.92
CA ASN A 12 -7.09 -21.29 -10.39
C ASN A 12 -7.30 -21.11 -8.88
N LEU A 13 -8.15 -20.17 -8.50
CA LEU A 13 -8.66 -20.01 -7.15
C LEU A 13 -10.09 -20.55 -7.18
N ASN A 14 -10.25 -21.78 -6.70
CA ASN A 14 -11.55 -22.40 -6.49
C ASN A 14 -12.45 -21.41 -5.72
N SER A 15 -13.48 -20.89 -6.41
CA SER A 15 -14.36 -19.83 -5.93
C SER A 15 -15.16 -20.22 -4.69
N SER A 16 -15.17 -21.51 -4.33
CA SER A 16 -15.82 -22.06 -3.14
C SER A 16 -15.01 -21.93 -1.85
N ASN A 17 -13.70 -21.63 -1.91
CA ASN A 17 -12.85 -21.40 -0.73
C ASN A 17 -12.64 -19.92 -0.41
N LEU A 18 -13.17 -19.02 -1.25
CA LEU A 18 -13.29 -17.60 -0.97
C LEU A 18 -14.54 -17.36 -0.12
N SER A 19 -14.59 -17.96 1.08
CA SER A 19 -15.38 -17.35 2.16
C SER A 19 -15.00 -15.87 2.17
N PRO A 20 -15.98 -14.94 2.08
CA PRO A 20 -15.76 -13.58 1.62
C PRO A 20 -14.54 -13.04 2.36
N LEU A 21 -13.41 -12.90 1.64
CA LEU A 21 -12.18 -12.37 2.22
C LEU A 21 -12.61 -11.08 2.88
N ASN A 22 -12.65 -11.10 4.21
CA ASN A 22 -13.26 -10.06 5.01
C ASN A 22 -12.22 -8.93 5.06
N PHE A 23 -11.95 -8.34 3.89
CA PHE A 23 -11.00 -7.26 3.65
C PHE A 23 -11.36 -6.02 4.46
N LYS A 24 -12.57 -5.98 5.04
CA LYS A 24 -13.00 -5.01 6.04
C LYS A 24 -12.02 -4.87 7.20
N ASN A 25 -11.30 -5.95 7.54
CA ASN A 25 -10.32 -5.97 8.64
C ASN A 25 -8.87 -6.05 8.17
N CYS A 26 -8.61 -6.20 6.86
CA CYS A 26 -7.26 -6.27 6.30
C CYS A 26 -6.93 -4.94 5.62
N ILE A 27 -6.76 -3.87 6.38
CA ILE A 27 -6.22 -2.63 5.84
C ILE A 27 -4.70 -2.78 5.83
N PRO A 28 -4.05 -2.87 4.65
CA PRO A 28 -2.61 -3.08 4.60
C PRO A 28 -1.91 -1.87 5.21
N PHE A 29 -1.12 -2.13 6.23
CA PHE A 29 -0.20 -1.14 6.78
C PHE A 29 1.16 -1.29 6.11
N LEU A 30 1.74 -0.16 5.73
CA LEU A 30 3.14 -0.07 5.36
C LEU A 30 3.93 0.27 6.63
N ILE A 31 4.90 -0.58 6.97
CA ILE A 31 5.78 -0.37 8.12
C ILE A 31 7.15 0.03 7.59
N ILE A 32 7.63 1.20 8.01
CA ILE A 32 8.94 1.73 7.64
C ILE A 32 9.79 1.83 8.89
N SER A 33 10.86 1.04 8.96
CA SER A 33 11.84 1.10 10.05
C SER A 33 12.95 2.07 9.69
N THR A 34 13.19 3.04 10.57
CA THR A 34 14.25 4.04 10.43
C THR A 34 15.13 4.06 11.68
N PRO A 35 16.34 4.63 11.62
CA PRO A 35 17.19 4.76 12.81
C PRO A 35 16.53 5.53 13.96
N CYS A 36 15.56 6.41 13.67
CA CYS A 36 14.86 7.22 14.66
C CYS A 36 13.54 6.60 15.17
N GLY A 37 13.13 5.44 14.64
CA GLY A 37 11.93 4.72 15.06
C GLY A 37 11.21 3.98 13.93
N VAL A 38 10.06 3.41 14.24
CA VAL A 38 9.22 2.68 13.27
C VAL A 38 7.97 3.50 12.97
N GLY A 39 7.76 3.80 11.68
CA GLY A 39 6.60 4.51 11.17
C GLY A 39 5.57 3.54 10.61
N LYS A 40 4.34 3.63 11.09
CA LYS A 40 3.21 2.85 10.57
C LYS A 40 2.36 3.75 9.68
N TYR A 41 2.17 3.35 8.43
CA TYR A 41 1.40 4.09 7.45
C TYR A 41 0.20 3.26 7.00
N LYS A 42 -0.99 3.84 7.06
CA LYS A 42 -2.25 3.22 6.62
C LYS A 42 -2.54 3.62 5.18
N PHE A 43 -2.99 2.69 4.37
CA PHE A 43 -3.51 3.02 3.04
C PHE A 43 -4.56 4.14 3.13
N HIS A 44 -4.43 5.15 2.27
CA HIS A 44 -5.32 6.31 2.23
C HIS A 44 -6.16 6.31 0.96
N LYS A 45 -5.52 6.33 -0.22
CA LYS A 45 -6.21 6.35 -1.53
C LYS A 45 -5.30 5.91 -2.67
N ILE A 46 -5.90 5.64 -3.82
CA ILE A 46 -5.21 5.53 -5.10
C ILE A 46 -5.41 6.84 -5.85
N SER A 47 -4.35 7.33 -6.49
CA SER A 47 -4.34 8.57 -7.28
C SER A 47 -3.46 8.41 -8.51
N TYR A 48 -3.43 9.44 -9.35
CA TYR A 48 -2.54 9.52 -10.49
C TYR A 48 -1.52 10.63 -10.26
N ASP A 49 -0.26 10.38 -10.62
CA ASP A 49 0.76 11.42 -10.60
C ASP A 49 0.67 12.33 -11.83
N LYS A 50 1.63 13.26 -11.99
CA LYS A 50 1.68 14.19 -13.12
C LYS A 50 1.95 13.51 -14.46
N LYS A 51 2.45 12.27 -14.45
CA LYS A 51 2.71 11.44 -15.64
C LYS A 51 1.54 10.50 -15.95
N ASN A 52 0.45 10.60 -15.18
CA ASN A 52 -0.72 9.75 -15.28
C ASN A 52 -0.44 8.29 -14.87
N ASP A 53 0.58 8.06 -14.05
CA ASP A 53 0.92 6.77 -13.46
C ASP A 53 0.13 6.53 -12.16
N ILE A 54 -0.27 5.29 -11.91
CA ILE A 54 -0.99 4.91 -10.69
C ILE A 54 -0.07 4.99 -9.47
N VAL A 55 -0.50 5.75 -8.46
CA VAL A 55 0.21 5.92 -7.20
C VAL A 55 -0.72 5.60 -6.01
N PHE A 56 -0.19 4.80 -5.09
CA PHE A 56 -0.82 4.45 -3.83
C PHE A 56 -0.32 5.39 -2.74
N GLU A 57 -1.24 6.15 -2.15
CA GLU A 57 -0.96 7.06 -1.04
C GLU A 57 -1.24 6.36 0.28
N TYR A 58 -0.27 6.43 1.19
CA TYR A 58 -0.38 5.96 2.56
C TYR A 58 -0.18 7.13 3.51
N LYS A 59 -1.01 7.23 4.55
CA LYS A 59 -0.93 8.27 5.58
C LYS A 59 -0.38 7.69 6.88
N ILE A 60 0.52 8.41 7.53
CA ILE A 60 1.05 7.98 8.83
C ILE A 60 -0.09 7.82 9.85
N VAL A 61 -0.01 6.77 10.65
CA VAL A 61 -0.89 6.57 11.79
C VAL A 61 -0.32 7.38 12.94
N ASP A 62 -1.10 8.36 13.40
CA ASP A 62 -0.74 9.17 14.55
C ASP A 62 -0.99 8.37 15.83
N GLU A 63 0.11 7.85 16.38
CA GLU A 63 0.19 7.40 17.76
C GLU A 63 0.97 8.48 18.52
N ASP A 64 0.56 8.80 19.74
CA ASP A 64 1.19 9.85 20.56
C ASP A 64 2.61 9.42 20.99
N ASN A 65 3.56 9.49 20.06
CA ASN A 65 4.92 9.02 20.24
C ASN A 65 5.91 10.04 19.66
N SER A 66 6.90 10.42 20.47
CA SER A 66 8.00 11.32 20.05
C SER A 66 8.76 10.82 18.81
N ALA A 67 8.82 9.51 18.58
CA ALA A 67 9.40 8.92 17.38
C ALA A 67 8.61 9.28 16.11
N ILE A 68 7.28 9.33 16.19
CA ILE A 68 6.42 9.67 15.05
C ILE A 68 6.63 11.10 14.62
N THR A 69 6.86 12.04 15.54
CA THR A 69 7.22 13.43 15.20
C THR A 69 8.51 13.49 14.38
N LYS A 70 9.53 12.70 14.75
CA LYS A 70 10.77 12.61 13.97
C LYS A 70 10.53 11.98 12.60
N ILE A 71 9.76 10.91 12.54
CA ILE A 71 9.41 10.23 11.28
C ILE A 71 8.64 11.17 10.35
N LYS A 72 7.68 11.94 10.86
CA LYS A 72 6.97 12.98 10.10
C LYS A 72 7.92 14.05 9.56
N HIS A 73 8.93 14.42 10.35
CA HIS A 73 9.92 15.41 9.92
C HIS A 73 10.82 14.87 8.79
N PHE A 74 11.27 13.62 8.88
CA PHE A 74 12.22 13.04 7.92
C PHE A 74 11.55 12.44 6.66
N ILE A 75 10.40 11.77 6.82
CA ILE A 75 9.69 11.09 5.73
C ILE A 75 8.48 11.90 5.26
N GLY A 76 7.74 12.48 6.21
CA GLY A 76 6.49 13.18 5.93
C GLY A 76 5.24 12.46 6.44
N ASN A 77 4.12 13.17 6.41
CA ASN A 77 2.81 12.64 6.81
C ASN A 77 2.24 11.61 5.83
N TYR A 78 2.74 11.64 4.59
CA TYR A 78 2.29 10.79 3.50
C TYR A 78 3.48 10.07 2.88
N TYR A 79 3.25 8.84 2.45
CA TYR A 79 4.20 8.03 1.71
C TYR A 79 3.54 7.50 0.45
N TYR A 80 4.28 7.53 -0.66
CA TYR A 80 3.75 7.24 -1.98
C TYR A 80 4.49 6.06 -2.60
N LEU A 81 3.74 5.09 -3.12
CA LEU A 81 4.28 3.94 -3.85
C LEU A 81 3.65 3.87 -5.24
N SER A 82 4.48 3.69 -6.26
CA SER A 82 4.01 3.24 -7.58
C SER A 82 3.48 1.81 -7.50
N ALA A 83 2.64 1.43 -8.47
CA ALA A 83 2.16 0.05 -8.60
C ALA A 83 3.31 -0.98 -8.65
N LEU A 84 4.40 -0.66 -9.34
CA LEU A 84 5.59 -1.52 -9.44
C LEU A 84 6.29 -1.70 -8.08
N GLN A 85 6.49 -0.61 -7.33
CA GLN A 85 7.11 -0.69 -6.01
C GLN A 85 6.23 -1.48 -5.03
N LEU A 86 4.91 -1.29 -5.09
CA LEU A 86 3.98 -2.06 -4.27
C LEU A 86 4.03 -3.55 -4.62
N LEU A 87 4.03 -3.89 -5.91
CA LEU A 87 4.15 -5.27 -6.39
C LEU A 87 5.48 -5.88 -5.93
N TYR A 88 6.58 -5.16 -6.08
CA TYR A 88 7.89 -5.60 -5.62
C TYR A 88 7.92 -5.88 -4.11
N ALA A 89 7.36 -4.96 -3.31
CA ALA A 89 7.26 -5.14 -1.86
C ALA A 89 6.37 -6.33 -1.46
N SER A 90 5.33 -6.64 -2.23
CA SER A 90 4.45 -7.80 -1.97
C SER A 90 5.05 -9.14 -2.39
N ASN A 91 5.95 -9.14 -3.37
CA ASN A 91 6.57 -10.36 -3.90
C ASN A 91 7.83 -10.79 -3.12
N HIS A 92 8.44 -9.86 -2.38
CA HIS A 92 9.48 -10.20 -1.41
C HIS A 92 8.82 -10.76 -0.14
N LYS A 93 8.89 -12.08 0.04
CA LYS A 93 8.58 -12.72 1.32
C LYS A 93 9.55 -12.19 2.38
N LEU A 94 9.00 -11.58 3.42
CA LEU A 94 9.69 -11.35 4.70
C LEU A 94 10.03 -12.69 5.36
#